data_AF-A0A7Y3DMI6-F1
#
_entry.id   AF-A0A7Y3DMI6-F1
#
_cell.length_a   1.000
_cell.length_b   1.000
_cell.length_c   1.000
_cell.angle_alpha   90.00
_cell.angle_beta   90.00
_cell.angle_gamma   90.00
#
_symmetry.space_group_name_H-M   'P 1'
#
loop_
_entity.id
_entity.type
_entity.pdbx_description
1 polymer ?
#
loop_
_entity_poly.entity_id
_entity_poly.type
_entity_poly.pdbx_seq_one_letter_code
_entity_poly.pdbx_strand_id
1 'polypeptide(L)'
;MNFVITTLVENTVAQTGKKLIGEHGLSFFIETNNHKILFDTGQNLALSHNAKVLGIPLSQVDTVVLSHGHYDHTGGLQSLLEGRSKVI
;
A
#
# COMPACT_ATOMS: atom_id res chain seq x y z
N MET A 1 8.43 20.30 8.06
CA MET A 1 7.27 19.40 7.93
C MET A 1 7.78 18.22 7.14
N ASN A 2 7.91 17.05 7.77
CA ASN A 2 8.60 15.91 7.18
C ASN A 2 7.57 14.85 6.82
N PHE A 3 7.72 14.28 5.63
CA PHE A 3 6.99 13.10 5.22
C PHE A 3 7.94 12.15 4.49
N VAL A 4 7.64 10.86 4.57
CA VAL A 4 8.35 9.80 3.86
C VAL A 4 7.35 9.06 2.99
N ILE A 5 7.72 8.82 1.74
CA ILE A 5 6.91 8.05 0.79
C ILE A 5 7.65 6.76 0.50
N THR A 6 6.99 5.63 0.72
CA THR A 6 7.47 4.31 0.32
C THR A 6 6.57 3.73 -0.76
N THR A 7 7.15 3.35 -1.89
CA THR A 7 6.45 2.62 -2.94
C THR A 7 6.21 1.18 -2.49
N LEU A 8 4.93 0.79 -2.40
CA LEU A 8 4.52 -0.58 -2.08
C LEU A 8 4.11 -1.35 -3.32
N VAL A 9 3.52 -0.70 -4.32
CA VAL A 9 3.13 -1.33 -5.59
C VAL A 9 3.50 -0.41 -6.73
N GLU A 10 4.13 -0.99 -7.75
CA GLU A 10 4.46 -0.38 -9.03
C GLU A 10 4.65 -1.51 -10.06
N ASN A 11 4.57 -1.17 -11.35
CA ASN A 11 4.72 -2.10 -12.47
C ASN A 11 6.10 -2.77 -12.51
N THR A 12 7.11 -2.18 -11.86
CA THR A 12 8.49 -2.67 -11.82
C THR A 12 9.02 -2.73 -10.38
N VAL A 13 10.11 -3.47 -10.21
CA VAL A 13 10.80 -3.60 -8.92
C VAL A 13 12.27 -3.27 -9.10
N ALA A 14 12.77 -2.35 -8.29
CA ALA A 14 14.19 -2.06 -8.24
C ALA A 14 14.98 -3.26 -7.68
N GLN A 15 16.18 -3.48 -8.19
CA GLN A 15 17.10 -4.49 -7.67
C GLN A 15 17.66 -4.06 -6.31
N THR A 16 16.93 -4.39 -5.24
CA THR A 16 17.26 -4.02 -3.85
C THR A 16 17.83 -5.16 -3.03
N GLY A 17 17.93 -6.38 -3.60
CA GLY A 17 18.24 -7.61 -2.87
C GLY A 17 17.09 -8.13 -1.98
N LYS A 18 16.02 -7.34 -1.83
CA LYS A 18 14.77 -7.76 -1.17
C LYS A 18 13.89 -8.52 -2.15
N LYS A 19 13.12 -9.48 -1.64
CA LYS A 19 12.18 -10.28 -2.44
C LYS A 19 10.87 -9.52 -2.72
N LEU A 20 10.96 -8.29 -3.24
CA LEU A 20 9.80 -7.50 -3.65
C LEU A 20 9.24 -8.03 -4.98
N ILE A 21 7.93 -7.88 -5.19
CA ILE A 21 7.26 -8.23 -6.44
C ILE A 21 6.60 -7.00 -7.06
N GLY A 22 6.58 -6.93 -8.38
CA GLY A 22 5.87 -5.90 -9.14
C GLY A 22 4.55 -6.44 -9.65
N GLU A 23 3.57 -5.55 -9.83
CA GLU A 23 2.30 -5.84 -10.50
C GLU A 23 1.83 -4.58 -11.21
N HIS A 24 0.97 -4.72 -12.23
CA HIS A 24 0.37 -3.56 -12.88
C HIS A 24 -0.53 -2.83 -11.88
N GLY A 25 -0.14 -1.61 -11.49
CA GLY A 25 -0.89 -0.82 -10.52
C GLY A 25 0.00 0.07 -9.67
N LEU A 26 -0.62 0.72 -8.68
CA LEU A 26 0.07 1.68 -7.84
C LEU A 26 -0.36 1.58 -6.37
N SER A 27 0.59 1.74 -5.46
CA SER A 27 0.31 2.02 -4.06
C SER A 27 1.51 2.68 -3.37
N PHE A 28 1.24 3.72 -2.60
CA PHE A 28 2.22 4.39 -1.75
C PHE A 28 1.80 4.32 -0.28
N PHE A 29 2.78 4.03 0.58
CA PHE A 29 2.66 4.25 2.01
C PHE A 29 3.32 5.58 2.35
N ILE A 30 2.52 6.54 2.81
CA ILE A 30 2.94 7.90 3.11
C ILE A 30 2.89 8.08 4.63
N GLU A 31 4.05 8.28 5.23
CA GLU A 31 4.19 8.56 6.65
C GLU A 31 4.39 10.05 6.87
N THR A 32 3.53 10.61 7.70
CA THR A 32 3.63 11.99 8.19
C THR A 32 3.71 11.97 9.72
N ASN A 33 3.85 13.13 10.34
CA ASN A 33 3.83 13.24 11.81
C ASN A 33 2.48 12.79 12.42
N ASN A 34 1.37 12.90 11.69
CA ASN A 34 0.02 12.74 12.23
C ASN A 34 -0.75 11.56 11.63
N HIS A 35 -0.38 11.15 10.41
CA HIS A 35 -1.12 10.16 9.62
C HIS A 35 -0.18 9.18 8.94
N LYS A 36 -0.64 7.93 8.85
CA LYS A 36 -0.14 6.87 7.99
C LYS A 36 -1.17 6.62 6.90
N ILE A 37 -0.88 7.18 5.73
CA ILE A 37 -1.79 7.19 4.60
C ILE A 37 -1.39 6.07 3.64
N LEU A 38 -2.36 5.29 3.20
CA LEU A 38 -2.20 4.41 2.04
C LEU A 38 -2.88 5.06 0.83
N PHE A 39 -2.08 5.48 -0.14
CA PHE A 39 -2.56 6.02 -1.40
C PHE A 39 -2.60 4.90 -2.43
N ASP A 40 -3.79 4.58 -2.94
CA ASP A 40 -4.11 3.40 -3.74
C ASP A 40 -3.69 2.07 -3.09
N THR A 41 -4.17 0.96 -3.66
CA THR A 41 -4.05 -0.38 -3.07
C THR A 41 -3.48 -1.42 -4.03
N GLY A 42 -3.03 -1.00 -5.22
CA GLY A 42 -2.58 -1.92 -6.25
C GLY A 42 -3.71 -2.79 -6.81
N GLN A 43 -3.30 -3.86 -7.48
CA GLN A 43 -4.19 -4.81 -8.13
C GLN A 43 -4.51 -6.00 -7.23
N ASN A 44 -3.52 -6.60 -6.56
CA ASN A 44 -3.73 -7.84 -5.82
C ASN A 44 -2.67 -8.09 -4.71
N LEU A 45 -1.66 -8.93 -4.99
CA LEU A 45 -0.80 -9.53 -3.97
C LEU A 45 0.37 -8.63 -3.58
N ALA A 46 0.80 -7.72 -4.46
CA ALA A 46 2.02 -6.96 -4.23
C ALA A 46 1.92 -6.08 -2.98
N LEU A 47 0.76 -5.47 -2.70
CA LEU A 47 0.57 -4.61 -1.53
C LEU A 47 0.92 -5.34 -0.22
N SER A 48 0.26 -6.46 0.06
CA SER A 48 0.41 -7.20 1.32
C SER A 48 1.78 -7.89 1.39
N HIS A 49 2.25 -8.45 0.28
CA HIS A 49 3.57 -9.08 0.19
C HIS A 49 4.71 -8.08 0.43
N ASN A 50 4.73 -6.95 -0.31
CA ASN A 50 5.79 -5.96 -0.21
C ASN A 50 5.78 -5.27 1.14
N ALA A 51 4.60 -4.95 1.70
CA ALA A 51 4.52 -4.40 3.05
C ALA A 51 5.14 -5.34 4.09
N LYS A 52 4.87 -6.65 4.01
CA LYS A 52 5.50 -7.66 4.87
C LYS A 52 7.02 -7.74 4.68
N VAL A 53 7.51 -7.74 3.45
CA VAL A 53 8.96 -7.77 3.13
C VAL A 53 9.67 -6.52 3.64
N LEU A 54 9.00 -5.36 3.63
CA LEU A 54 9.53 -4.08 4.09
C LEU A 54 9.32 -3.82 5.59
N GLY A 55 8.58 -4.69 6.29
CA GLY A 55 8.26 -4.50 7.70
C GLY A 55 7.25 -3.37 7.96
N ILE A 56 6.45 -3.00 6.97
CA ILE A 56 5.42 -1.96 7.07
C ILE A 56 4.13 -2.57 7.63
N PRO A 57 3.66 -2.15 8.81
CA PRO A 57 2.44 -2.67 9.41
C PRO A 57 1.23 -1.97 8.79
N LEU A 58 0.63 -2.56 7.75
CA LEU A 58 -0.56 -2.00 7.10
C LEU A 58 -1.69 -1.73 8.10
N SER A 59 -1.81 -2.50 9.18
CA SER A 59 -2.78 -2.29 10.27
C SER A 59 -2.73 -0.90 10.92
N GLN A 60 -1.60 -0.17 10.80
CA GLN A 60 -1.45 1.19 11.30
C GLN A 60 -1.93 2.27 10.32
N VAL A 61 -2.29 1.90 9.08
CA VAL A 61 -2.93 2.82 8.13
C VAL A 61 -4.23 3.32 8.74
N ASP A 62 -4.32 4.64 8.90
CA ASP A 62 -5.50 5.35 9.42
C ASP A 62 -6.34 6.02 8.32
N THR A 63 -5.73 6.25 7.16
CA THR A 63 -6.37 6.94 6.03
C THR A 63 -6.05 6.19 4.74
N VAL A 64 -7.08 5.90 3.94
CA VAL A 64 -6.93 5.38 2.58
C VAL A 64 -7.41 6.43 1.59
N VAL A 65 -6.60 6.74 0.58
CA VAL A 65 -6.95 7.64 -0.52
C VAL A 65 -6.95 6.81 -1.80
N LEU A 66 -8.06 6.82 -2.53
CA LEU A 66 -8.15 6.20 -3.85
C LEU A 66 -8.09 7.30 -4.91
N SER A 67 -7.13 7.21 -5.82
CA SER A 67 -6.96 8.18 -6.90
C SER A 67 -8.13 8.15 -7.88
N HIS A 68 -8.58 6.94 -8.22
CA HIS A 68 -9.74 6.66 -9.08
C HIS A 68 -10.17 5.18 -8.93
N GLY A 69 -11.23 4.78 -9.63
CA GLY A 69 -11.90 3.48 -9.44
C GLY A 69 -11.44 2.34 -10.36
N HIS A 70 -10.23 2.38 -10.93
CA HIS A 70 -9.72 1.26 -11.73
C HIS A 70 -9.16 0.13 -10.85
N TYR A 71 -9.22 -1.10 -11.37
CA TYR A 71 -8.93 -2.33 -10.62
C TYR A 71 -7.49 -2.40 -10.10
N ASP A 72 -6.55 -1.77 -10.80
CA ASP A 72 -5.12 -1.72 -10.49
C ASP A 72 -4.76 -0.65 -9.44
N HIS A 73 -5.77 0.08 -8.95
CA HIS A 73 -5.67 1.04 -7.86
C HIS A 73 -6.53 0.63 -6.65
N THR A 74 -7.62 -0.09 -6.87
CA THR A 74 -8.58 -0.48 -5.81
C THR A 74 -8.57 -1.96 -5.45
N GLY A 75 -7.82 -2.80 -6.17
CA GLY A 75 -7.91 -4.26 -6.07
C GLY A 75 -7.44 -4.82 -4.73
N GLY A 76 -6.46 -4.18 -4.08
CA GLY A 76 -5.98 -4.59 -2.75
C GLY A 76 -6.89 -4.18 -1.58
N LEU A 77 -7.94 -3.39 -1.83
CA LEU A 77 -8.79 -2.82 -0.77
C LEU A 77 -9.48 -3.89 0.07
N GLN A 78 -9.98 -4.97 -0.54
CA GLN A 78 -10.63 -6.05 0.19
C GLN A 78 -9.66 -6.69 1.19
N SER A 79 -8.47 -7.11 0.74
CA SER A 79 -7.45 -7.72 1.60
C SER A 79 -6.97 -6.78 2.71
N LEU A 80 -6.91 -5.46 2.42
CA LEU A 80 -6.55 -4.45 3.42
C LEU A 80 -7.58 -4.35 4.57
N LEU A 81 -8.86 -4.48 4.24
CA LEU A 81 -9.98 -4.34 5.18
C LEU A 81 -10.34 -5.64 5.88
N GLU A 82 -9.98 -6.80 5.31
CA GLU A 82 -10.19 -8.11 5.94
C GLU A 82 -9.61 -8.14 7.37
N GLY A 83 -10.48 -8.45 8.34
CA GLY A 83 -10.12 -8.50 9.75
C GLY A 83 -10.07 -7.14 10.48
N ARG A 84 -10.40 -6.03 9.81
CA ARG A 84 -10.56 -4.72 10.47
C ARG A 84 -12.00 -4.52 10.96
N SER A 85 -12.17 -4.40 12.28
CA SER A 85 -13.50 -4.37 12.92
C SER A 85 -14.22 -3.02 12.89
N LYS A 86 -13.74 -2.01 12.17
CA LYS A 86 -14.41 -0.70 12.05
C LYS A 86 -14.14 -0.08 10.68
N VAL A 87 -15.18 0.00 9.86
CA VAL A 87 -15.35 1.05 8.85
C VAL A 87 -16.29 2.04 9.54
N ILE A 88 -15.75 3.19 9.95
CA ILE A 88 -16.57 4.29 10.52
C ILE A 88 -17.15 5.07 9.35
#